data_AF-A0A7G5LKT3-F1
#
_entry.id   AF-A0A7G5LKT3-F1
#
_cell.length_a   1.000
_cell.length_b   1.000
_cell.length_c   1.000
_cell.angle_alpha   90.00
_cell.angle_beta   90.00
_cell.angle_gamma   90.00
#
_symmetry.space_group_name_H-M   'P 1'
#
loop_
_entity.id
_entity.type
_entity.pdbx_description
1 polymer ?
#
loop_
_entity_poly.entity_id
_entity_poly.type
_entity_poly.pdbx_seq_one_letter_code
_entity_poly.pdbx_strand_id
1 'polypeptide(L)'
;MSDENAAQGENPEVEIPTTETAPEVDPVEALQAENADLKDRVLRTIAEMENLRKRTEREVADTRTYAIAGFARDMLSATDALSRALLVIPADVRESAEGSLKSLIEGIELAERETNRLLAKHGVKPIEAAGQKFDPHKHQAMFEVPNPAVPEGTIVQVVQEGFAIGERVLRPAMVGVAKGGPAAEAGDAIDKNA
;
A
#
# COMPACT_ATOMS: atom_id res chain seq x y z
N MET A 1 15.39 -80.19 85.36
CA MET A 1 14.78 -81.34 84.65
C MET A 1 13.29 -81.30 84.93
N SER A 2 12.52 -80.74 84.00
CA SER A 2 11.08 -80.91 83.80
C SER A 2 10.69 -80.00 82.62
N ASP A 3 10.24 -80.66 81.57
CA ASP A 3 9.98 -80.23 80.20
C ASP A 3 8.79 -79.26 79.97
N GLU A 4 8.79 -78.68 78.77
CA GLU A 4 7.66 -78.22 77.91
C GLU A 4 6.66 -77.20 78.46
N ASN A 5 6.24 -76.16 77.73
CA ASN A 5 5.68 -76.23 76.38
C ASN A 5 5.62 -74.83 75.71
N ALA A 6 5.62 -74.86 74.38
CA ALA A 6 5.77 -73.78 73.41
C ALA A 6 4.55 -72.84 73.24
N ALA A 7 4.83 -71.62 72.77
CA ALA A 7 3.97 -70.89 71.83
C ALA A 7 4.80 -69.82 71.08
N GLN A 8 5.15 -70.13 69.82
CA GLN A 8 5.65 -69.19 68.82
C GLN A 8 4.47 -68.66 67.99
N GLY A 9 4.58 -67.42 67.52
CA GLY A 9 3.67 -66.74 66.58
C GLY A 9 3.65 -65.26 66.94
N GLU A 10 3.91 -64.29 66.07
CA GLU A 10 4.02 -64.24 64.62
C GLU A 10 4.65 -62.87 64.35
N ASN A 11 5.64 -62.79 63.47
CA ASN A 11 6.35 -61.56 63.13
C ASN A 11 5.60 -60.91 61.95
N PRO A 12 5.05 -59.69 62.05
CA PRO A 12 4.54 -59.02 60.87
C PRO A 12 5.72 -58.35 60.16
N GLU A 13 6.11 -58.99 59.06
CA GLU A 13 7.00 -58.47 58.04
C GLU A 13 6.36 -57.21 57.43
N VAL A 14 6.90 -56.04 57.76
CA VAL A 14 6.49 -54.77 57.16
C VAL A 14 7.24 -54.64 55.84
N GLU A 15 6.57 -55.02 54.74
CA GLU A 15 6.98 -54.67 53.38
C GLU A 15 7.00 -53.14 53.24
N ILE A 16 8.20 -52.59 53.10
CA ILE A 16 8.41 -51.20 52.73
C ILE A 16 8.21 -51.14 51.21
N PRO A 17 7.21 -50.41 50.68
CA PRO A 17 7.05 -50.29 49.24
C PRO A 17 8.27 -49.51 48.72
N THR A 18 8.99 -50.13 47.81
CA THR A 18 10.13 -49.55 47.11
C THR A 18 9.61 -48.34 46.33
N THR A 19 9.93 -47.14 46.81
CA THR A 19 9.64 -45.91 46.11
C THR A 19 10.41 -45.95 44.79
N GLU A 20 9.67 -46.11 43.70
CA GLU A 20 10.13 -45.94 42.34
C GLU A 20 10.85 -44.59 42.26
N THR A 21 12.17 -44.63 42.10
CA THR A 21 12.99 -43.47 41.81
C THR A 21 12.55 -42.94 40.45
N ALA A 22 11.75 -41.86 40.47
CA ALA A 22 11.60 -40.98 39.31
C ALA A 22 13.01 -40.64 38.79
N PRO A 23 13.23 -40.60 37.46
CA PRO A 23 14.55 -40.32 36.94
C PRO A 23 14.97 -38.94 37.43
N GLU A 24 16.03 -38.92 38.24
CA GLU A 24 16.71 -37.71 38.65
C GLU A 24 17.29 -37.12 37.37
N VAL A 25 16.59 -36.16 36.76
CA VAL A 25 17.10 -35.44 35.60
C VAL A 25 18.41 -34.81 36.04
N ASP A 26 19.51 -35.19 35.38
CA ASP A 26 20.84 -34.68 35.72
C ASP A 26 20.77 -33.15 35.68
N PRO A 27 21.12 -32.43 36.77
CA PRO A 27 21.08 -30.98 36.80
C PRO A 27 21.85 -30.34 35.64
N VAL A 28 22.86 -31.03 35.09
CA VAL A 28 23.59 -30.58 33.91
C VAL A 28 22.74 -30.64 32.65
N GLU A 29 21.94 -31.70 32.45
CA GLU A 29 21.04 -31.83 31.30
C GLU A 29 19.88 -30.83 31.37
N ALA A 30 19.32 -30.61 32.56
CA ALA A 30 18.29 -29.58 32.78
C ALA A 30 18.81 -28.17 32.45
N LEU A 31 20.03 -27.83 32.91
CA LEU A 31 20.68 -26.56 32.59
C LEU A 31 21.02 -26.44 31.10
N GLN A 32 21.39 -27.53 30.42
CA GLN A 32 21.64 -27.51 28.97
C GLN A 32 20.37 -27.28 28.15
N ALA A 33 19.26 -27.92 28.54
CA ALA A 33 17.95 -27.71 27.92
C ALA A 33 17.48 -26.26 28.11
N GLU A 34 17.57 -25.71 29.32
CA GLU A 34 17.25 -24.30 29.57
C GLU A 34 18.13 -23.35 28.75
N ASN A 35 19.43 -23.65 28.62
CA ASN A 35 20.34 -22.86 27.81
C ASN A 35 19.98 -22.91 26.32
N ALA A 36 19.55 -24.08 25.82
CA ALA A 36 19.08 -24.24 24.44
C ALA A 36 17.78 -23.45 24.19
N ASP A 37 16.83 -23.51 25.11
CA ASP A 37 15.57 -22.76 25.04
C ASP A 37 15.80 -21.24 25.08
N LEU A 38 16.70 -20.79 25.96
CA LEU A 38 17.10 -19.39 26.03
C LEU A 38 17.79 -18.94 24.75
N LYS A 39 18.67 -19.76 24.16
CA LYS A 39 19.31 -19.47 22.87
C LYS A 39 18.29 -19.38 21.74
N ASP A 40 17.33 -20.30 21.65
CA ASP A 40 16.26 -20.23 20.64
C ASP A 40 15.43 -18.95 20.81
N ARG A 41 15.06 -18.63 22.05
CA ARG A 41 14.32 -17.40 22.37
C ARG A 41 15.10 -16.14 22.00
N VAL A 42 16.41 -16.11 22.26
CA VAL A 42 17.27 -14.99 21.87
C VAL A 42 17.40 -14.88 20.36
N LEU A 43 17.63 -15.99 19.65
CA LEU A 43 17.71 -15.98 18.18
C LEU A 43 16.39 -15.53 17.54
N ARG A 44 15.26 -16.00 18.07
CA ARG A 44 13.93 -15.59 17.60
C ARG A 44 13.66 -14.11 17.86
N THR A 45 13.96 -13.61 19.05
CA THR A 45 13.77 -12.19 19.38
C THR A 45 14.68 -11.30 18.54
N ILE A 46 15.93 -11.70 18.25
CA ILE A 46 16.80 -10.98 17.31
C ILE A 46 16.19 -10.94 15.91
N ALA A 47 15.65 -12.07 15.41
CA ALA A 47 15.00 -12.11 14.10
C ALA A 47 13.74 -11.22 14.06
N GLU A 48 12.92 -11.22 15.10
CA GLU A 48 11.75 -10.35 15.23
C GLU A 48 12.15 -8.87 15.27
N MET A 49 13.21 -8.52 16.01
CA MET A 49 13.74 -7.16 16.08
C MET A 49 14.27 -6.67 14.74
N GLU A 50 14.96 -7.54 13.98
CA GLU A 50 15.47 -7.20 12.65
C GLU A 50 14.32 -6.99 11.65
N ASN A 51 13.28 -7.83 11.71
CA ASN A 51 12.07 -7.67 10.90
C ASN A 51 11.32 -6.38 11.27
N LEU A 52 11.17 -6.10 12.56
CA LEU A 52 10.55 -4.86 13.05
C LEU A 52 11.33 -3.65 12.56
N ARG A 53 12.66 -3.66 12.69
CA ARG A 53 13.53 -2.58 12.22
C ARG A 53 13.36 -2.32 10.73
N LYS A 54 13.40 -3.36 9.89
CA LYS A 54 13.18 -3.20 8.44
C LYS A 54 11.79 -2.66 8.12
N ARG A 55 10.77 -3.08 8.87
CA ARG A 55 9.41 -2.57 8.70
C ARG A 55 9.30 -1.10 9.10
N THR A 56 9.83 -0.72 10.25
CA THR A 56 9.77 0.67 10.73
C THR A 56 10.58 1.60 9.83
N GLU A 57 11.73 1.18 9.30
CA GLU A 57 12.48 1.96 8.32
C GLU A 57 11.65 2.29 7.07
N ARG A 58 10.89 1.31 6.54
CA ARG A 58 9.96 1.52 5.41
C ARG A 58 8.80 2.44 5.79
N GLU A 59 8.15 2.19 6.93
CA GLU A 59 7.04 3.02 7.42
C GLU A 59 7.46 4.47 7.64
N VAL A 60 8.67 4.72 8.16
CA VAL A 60 9.22 6.07 8.34
C VAL A 60 9.51 6.74 6.99
N ALA A 61 10.07 6.00 6.03
CA ALA A 61 10.31 6.52 4.69
C ALA A 61 9.00 6.90 3.99
N ASP A 62 7.98 6.03 4.06
CA ASP A 62 6.65 6.28 3.51
C ASP A 62 5.99 7.47 4.21
N THR A 63 6.05 7.53 5.54
CA THR A 63 5.50 8.64 6.31
C THR A 63 6.12 9.97 5.90
N ARG A 64 7.44 10.02 5.66
CA ARG A 64 8.12 11.23 5.18
C ARG A 64 7.66 11.63 3.78
N THR A 65 7.55 10.67 2.87
CA THR A 65 7.09 10.92 1.50
C THR A 65 5.64 11.42 1.48
N TYR A 66 4.77 10.84 2.32
CA TYR A 66 3.33 11.10 2.32
C TYR A 66 2.86 12.13 3.35
N ALA A 67 3.74 12.66 4.21
CA ALA A 67 3.39 13.67 5.22
C ALA A 67 2.77 14.93 4.61
N ILE A 68 3.23 15.32 3.42
CA ILE A 68 2.75 16.50 2.70
C ILE A 68 1.48 16.23 1.87
N ALA A 69 0.98 14.99 1.82
CA ALA A 69 -0.12 14.61 0.93
C ALA A 69 -1.41 15.40 1.17
N GLY A 70 -1.73 15.72 2.43
CA GLY A 70 -2.88 16.54 2.79
C GLY A 70 -2.75 17.96 2.23
N PHE A 71 -1.63 18.62 2.55
CA PHE A 71 -1.31 19.96 2.05
C PHE A 71 -1.26 20.01 0.52
N ALA A 72 -0.62 19.02 -0.11
CA ALA A 72 -0.56 18.92 -1.56
C ALA A 72 -1.95 18.81 -2.19
N ARG A 73 -2.86 18.02 -1.60
CA ARG A 73 -4.24 17.90 -2.06
C ARG A 73 -4.97 19.24 -2.00
N ASP A 74 -4.84 19.97 -0.90
CA ASP A 74 -5.49 21.27 -0.75
C ASP A 74 -4.93 22.29 -1.76
N MET A 75 -3.62 22.27 -2.00
CA MET A 75 -2.95 23.09 -3.01
C MET A 75 -3.43 22.83 -4.45
N LEU A 76 -3.93 21.62 -4.76
CA LEU A 76 -4.51 21.33 -6.09
C LEU A 76 -5.73 22.20 -6.40
N SER A 77 -6.45 22.70 -5.39
CA SER A 77 -7.55 23.64 -5.62
C SER A 77 -7.06 24.99 -6.15
N ALA A 78 -5.87 25.43 -5.70
CA ALA A 78 -5.25 26.67 -6.17
C ALA A 78 -4.71 26.52 -7.60
N THR A 79 -4.10 25.37 -7.95
CA THR A 79 -3.68 25.10 -9.33
C THR A 79 -4.87 25.11 -10.28
N ASP A 80 -5.98 24.45 -9.91
CA ASP A 80 -7.19 24.45 -10.74
C ASP A 80 -7.79 25.85 -10.89
N ALA A 81 -7.69 26.70 -9.87
CA ALA A 81 -8.16 28.08 -9.95
C ALA A 81 -7.33 28.89 -10.96
N LEU A 82 -6.01 28.67 -11.02
CA LEU A 82 -5.13 29.28 -12.02
C LEU A 82 -5.47 28.78 -13.43
N SER A 83 -5.61 27.46 -13.63
CA SER A 83 -5.99 26.89 -14.92
C SER A 83 -7.37 27.40 -15.38
N ARG A 84 -8.32 27.50 -14.45
CA ARG A 84 -9.66 28.06 -14.72
C ARG A 84 -9.58 29.54 -15.10
N ALA A 85 -8.74 30.32 -14.44
CA ALA A 85 -8.54 31.72 -14.79
C ALA A 85 -8.05 31.89 -16.24
N LEU A 86 -7.18 30.99 -16.70
CA LEU A 86 -6.73 30.97 -18.10
C LEU A 86 -7.82 30.50 -19.07
N LEU A 87 -8.65 29.52 -18.69
CA LEU A 87 -9.75 29.01 -19.51
C LEU A 87 -10.93 29.99 -19.68
N VAL A 88 -11.14 30.89 -18.71
CA VAL A 88 -12.19 31.92 -18.78
C VAL A 88 -11.88 32.96 -19.86
N ILE A 89 -10.62 33.15 -20.20
CA ILE A 89 -10.19 34.10 -21.23
C ILE A 89 -10.40 33.44 -22.61
N PRO A 90 -11.29 33.97 -23.47
CA PRO A 90 -11.52 33.44 -24.81
C PRO A 90 -10.22 33.39 -25.63
N ALA A 91 -10.06 32.35 -26.46
CA ALA A 91 -8.82 32.13 -27.21
C ALA A 91 -8.51 33.29 -28.18
N ASP A 92 -9.54 33.87 -28.80
CA ASP A 92 -9.46 35.06 -29.65
C ASP A 92 -8.92 36.27 -28.89
N VAL A 93 -9.40 36.50 -27.66
CA VAL A 93 -8.91 37.58 -26.79
C VAL A 93 -7.48 37.31 -26.31
N ARG A 94 -7.11 36.05 -26.09
CA ARG A 94 -5.76 35.65 -25.67
C ARG A 94 -4.74 35.89 -26.79
N GLU A 95 -5.11 35.60 -28.04
CA GLU A 95 -4.26 35.80 -29.22
C GLU A 95 -4.17 37.28 -29.62
N SER A 96 -5.24 38.05 -29.47
CA SER A 96 -5.27 39.48 -29.76
C SER A 96 -4.90 40.35 -28.54
N ALA A 97 -4.48 39.76 -27.42
CA ALA A 97 -4.15 40.51 -26.21
C ALA A 97 -2.90 41.37 -26.44
N GLU A 98 -2.99 42.65 -26.10
CA GLU A 98 -1.89 43.59 -26.15
C GLU A 98 -1.69 44.31 -24.81
N GLY A 99 -0.49 44.87 -24.62
CA GLY A 99 -0.15 45.66 -23.45
C GLY A 99 -0.32 44.91 -22.12
N SER A 100 -0.98 45.55 -21.15
CA SER A 100 -1.12 45.04 -19.79
C SER A 100 -1.90 43.72 -19.70
N LEU A 101 -2.84 43.46 -20.61
CA LEU A 101 -3.63 42.22 -20.61
C LEU A 101 -2.76 41.02 -20.98
N LYS A 102 -1.89 41.16 -21.98
CA LYS A 102 -0.93 40.12 -22.37
C LYS A 102 0.04 39.79 -21.23
N SER A 103 0.60 40.82 -20.60
CA SER A 103 1.49 40.62 -19.43
C SER A 103 0.80 39.94 -18.26
N LEU A 104 -0.51 40.21 -18.04
CA LEU A 104 -1.29 39.52 -17.03
C LEU A 104 -1.47 38.02 -17.35
N ILE A 105 -1.81 37.68 -18.59
CA ILE A 105 -1.97 36.29 -19.04
C ILE A 105 -0.64 35.54 -18.87
N GLU A 106 0.47 36.10 -19.35
CA GLU A 106 1.81 35.52 -19.21
C GLU A 106 2.21 35.36 -17.73
N GLY A 107 1.84 36.31 -16.87
CA GLY A 107 2.06 36.24 -15.43
C GLY A 107 1.32 35.08 -14.77
N ILE A 108 0.05 34.86 -15.15
CA ILE A 108 -0.75 33.73 -14.64
C ILE A 108 -0.20 32.40 -15.14
N GLU A 109 0.18 32.30 -16.42
CA GLU A 109 0.83 31.11 -16.99
C GLU A 109 2.18 30.79 -16.31
N LEU A 110 2.94 31.83 -15.95
CA LEU A 110 4.18 31.65 -15.20
C LEU A 110 3.91 31.13 -13.79
N ALA A 111 2.91 31.68 -13.10
CA ALA A 111 2.52 31.22 -11.77
C ALA A 111 2.01 29.77 -11.77
N GLU A 112 1.21 29.38 -12.77
CA GLU A 112 0.75 28.00 -12.95
C GLU A 112 1.92 27.05 -13.16
N ARG A 113 2.84 27.37 -14.08
CA ARG A 113 4.04 26.57 -14.34
C ARG A 113 4.93 26.44 -13.11
N GLU A 114 5.16 27.52 -12.38
CA GLU A 114 6.00 27.48 -11.18
C GLU A 114 5.33 26.67 -10.06
N THR A 115 4.01 26.77 -9.91
CA THR A 115 3.26 25.95 -8.94
C THR A 115 3.36 24.46 -9.28
N ASN A 116 3.18 24.09 -10.56
CA ASN A 116 3.34 22.72 -11.02
C ASN A 116 4.79 22.20 -10.83
N ARG A 117 5.78 23.06 -11.05
CA ARG A 117 7.20 22.73 -10.79
C ARG A 117 7.46 22.46 -9.32
N LEU A 118 6.90 23.28 -8.42
CA LEU A 118 7.05 23.09 -6.97
C LEU A 118 6.37 21.79 -6.49
N LEU A 119 5.17 21.50 -6.99
CA LEU A 119 4.49 20.23 -6.72
C LEU A 119 5.33 19.04 -7.20
N ALA A 120 5.88 19.10 -8.42
CA ALA A 120 6.73 18.06 -8.97
C ALA A 120 8.02 17.84 -8.16
N LYS A 121 8.64 18.92 -7.64
CA LYS A 121 9.81 18.84 -6.75
C LYS A 121 9.52 18.05 -5.48
N HIS A 122 8.28 18.10 -4.99
CA HIS A 122 7.82 17.37 -3.83
C HIS A 122 7.21 15.98 -4.17
N GLY A 123 7.40 15.50 -5.40
CA GLY A 123 6.97 14.17 -5.84
C GLY A 123 5.51 14.09 -6.26
N VAL A 124 4.79 15.21 -6.34
CA VAL A 124 3.42 15.29 -6.82
C VAL A 124 3.43 15.44 -8.33
N LYS A 125 2.87 14.46 -9.04
CA LYS A 125 2.87 14.39 -10.50
C LYS A 125 1.44 14.33 -11.04
N PRO A 126 1.17 14.95 -12.20
CA PRO A 126 -0.12 14.78 -12.87
C PRO A 126 -0.28 13.34 -13.36
N ILE A 127 -1.52 12.86 -13.37
CA ILE A 127 -1.90 11.55 -13.90
C ILE A 127 -2.20 11.74 -15.38
N GLU A 128 -1.38 11.14 -16.24
CA GLU A 128 -1.61 11.12 -17.70
C GLU A 128 -2.82 10.25 -18.04
N ALA A 129 -4.00 10.88 -18.10
CA ALA A 129 -5.25 10.18 -18.32
C ALA A 129 -5.68 10.16 -19.80
N ALA A 130 -5.38 11.20 -20.58
CA ALA A 130 -5.82 11.32 -21.97
C ALA A 130 -5.28 10.19 -22.85
N GLY A 131 -6.17 9.50 -23.56
CA GLY A 131 -5.83 8.40 -24.47
C GLY A 131 -5.45 7.07 -23.79
N GLN A 132 -5.40 7.03 -22.46
CA GLN A 132 -5.16 5.79 -21.71
C GLN A 132 -6.47 5.01 -21.48
N LYS A 133 -6.32 3.73 -21.15
CA LYS A 133 -7.45 2.90 -20.68
C LYS A 133 -7.89 3.39 -19.29
N PHE A 134 -9.21 3.43 -19.09
CA PHE A 134 -9.78 3.77 -17.79
C PHE A 134 -9.30 2.81 -16.69
N ASP A 135 -8.92 3.38 -15.54
CA ASP A 135 -8.46 2.67 -14.34
C ASP A 135 -9.21 3.26 -13.14
N PRO A 136 -10.12 2.51 -12.50
CA PRO A 136 -10.89 3.00 -11.36
C PRO A 136 -10.05 3.50 -10.17
N HIS A 137 -8.79 3.06 -10.04
CA HIS A 137 -7.93 3.51 -8.95
C HIS A 137 -7.37 4.92 -9.16
N LYS A 138 -7.26 5.36 -10.43
CA LYS A 138 -6.63 6.64 -10.82
C LYS A 138 -7.59 7.61 -11.47
N HIS A 139 -8.72 7.11 -11.99
CA HIS A 139 -9.62 7.84 -12.85
C HIS A 139 -11.06 7.78 -12.31
N GLN A 140 -11.78 8.87 -12.46
CA GLN A 140 -13.20 8.98 -12.12
C GLN A 140 -13.97 9.34 -13.39
N ALA A 141 -14.74 8.38 -13.92
CA ALA A 141 -15.55 8.58 -15.11
C ALA A 141 -16.75 9.49 -14.78
N MET A 142 -16.83 10.65 -15.42
CA MET A 142 -17.91 11.63 -15.25
C MET A 142 -19.04 11.42 -16.25
N PHE A 143 -18.69 11.09 -17.49
CA PHE A 143 -19.65 10.88 -18.55
C PHE A 143 -19.05 10.00 -19.65
N GLU A 144 -19.94 9.50 -20.49
CA GLU A 144 -19.60 8.69 -21.66
C GLU A 144 -19.72 9.54 -22.93
N VAL A 145 -18.72 9.48 -23.80
CA VAL A 145 -18.69 10.18 -25.09
C VAL A 145 -18.82 9.14 -26.21
N PRO A 146 -19.85 9.21 -27.06
CA PRO A 146 -19.93 8.35 -28.25
C PRO A 146 -18.76 8.65 -29.18
N ASN A 147 -17.85 7.70 -29.36
CA ASN A 147 -16.70 7.89 -30.24
C ASN A 147 -16.25 6.59 -30.91
N PRO A 148 -16.76 6.27 -32.12
CA PRO A 148 -16.49 5.00 -32.80
C PRO A 148 -15.03 4.79 -33.22
N ALA A 149 -14.17 5.81 -33.11
CA ALA A 149 -12.77 5.75 -33.52
C ALA A 149 -11.84 5.15 -32.44
N VAL A 150 -12.28 5.06 -31.19
CA VAL A 150 -11.45 4.56 -30.07
C VAL A 150 -12.16 3.41 -29.34
N PRO A 151 -11.40 2.47 -28.75
CA PRO A 151 -11.99 1.36 -28.00
C PRO A 151 -12.85 1.83 -26.83
N GLU A 152 -13.87 1.03 -26.50
CA GLU A 152 -14.69 1.26 -25.31
C GLU A 152 -13.83 1.28 -24.03
N GLY A 153 -14.10 2.26 -23.16
CA GLY A 153 -13.36 2.44 -21.92
C GLY A 153 -12.02 3.18 -22.07
N THR A 154 -11.70 3.71 -23.25
CA THR A 154 -10.58 4.66 -23.43
C THR A 154 -10.99 6.06 -22.99
N ILE A 155 -10.08 6.78 -22.33
CA ILE A 155 -10.30 8.16 -21.89
C ILE A 155 -10.15 9.12 -23.09
N VAL A 156 -11.24 9.81 -23.42
CA VAL A 156 -11.30 10.72 -24.57
C VAL A 156 -11.05 12.16 -24.14
N GLN A 157 -11.50 12.52 -22.95
CA GLN A 157 -11.42 13.89 -22.46
C GLN A 157 -11.06 13.89 -20.98
N VAL A 158 -10.17 14.80 -20.58
CA VAL A 158 -9.87 15.08 -19.18
C VAL A 158 -10.56 16.40 -18.83
N VAL A 159 -11.49 16.35 -17.89
CA VAL A 159 -12.23 17.52 -17.40
C VAL A 159 -11.46 18.21 -16.29
N GLN A 160 -10.82 17.42 -15.43
CA GLN A 160 -9.97 17.90 -14.35
C GLN A 160 -8.80 16.95 -14.19
N GLU A 161 -7.60 17.51 -14.15
CA GLU A 161 -6.37 16.73 -14.00
C GLU A 161 -6.33 16.02 -12.63
N GLY A 162 -5.92 14.76 -12.66
CA GLY A 162 -5.63 13.99 -11.46
C GLY A 162 -4.17 14.16 -11.05
N PHE A 163 -3.88 13.99 -9.77
CA PHE A 163 -2.51 14.06 -9.26
C PHE A 163 -2.23 12.90 -8.30
N ALA A 164 -0.99 12.41 -8.33
CA ALA A 164 -0.48 11.38 -7.45
C ALA A 164 0.84 11.79 -6.82
N ILE A 165 1.11 11.31 -5.61
CA ILE A 165 2.40 11.43 -4.93
C ILE A 165 2.98 10.02 -4.80
N GLY A 166 4.13 9.77 -5.41
CA GLY A 166 4.68 8.41 -5.50
C GLY A 166 3.66 7.43 -6.11
N GLU A 167 3.24 6.43 -5.33
CA GLU A 167 2.24 5.44 -5.75
C GLU A 167 0.81 5.78 -5.31
N ARG A 168 0.62 6.81 -4.47
CA ARG A 168 -0.67 7.16 -3.88
C ARG A 168 -1.36 8.27 -4.67
N VAL A 169 -2.61 8.03 -5.07
CA VAL A 169 -3.45 9.04 -5.71
C VAL A 169 -3.91 10.08 -4.68
N LEU A 170 -3.65 11.36 -4.95
CA LEU A 170 -4.12 12.47 -4.12
C LEU A 170 -5.54 12.87 -4.49
N ARG A 171 -5.80 12.95 -5.80
CA ARG A 171 -7.08 13.23 -6.44
C ARG A 171 -7.14 12.48 -7.77
N PRO A 172 -8.23 11.72 -8.05
CA PRO A 172 -8.37 11.05 -9.34
C PRO A 172 -8.58 12.06 -10.47
N ALA A 173 -8.18 11.70 -11.69
CA ALA A 173 -8.52 12.52 -12.85
C ALA A 173 -9.99 12.34 -13.19
N MET A 174 -10.73 13.44 -13.35
CA MET A 174 -12.11 13.37 -13.82
C MET A 174 -12.12 13.34 -15.35
N VAL A 175 -12.70 12.28 -15.90
CA VAL A 175 -12.53 11.94 -17.31
C VAL A 175 -13.85 11.57 -17.98
N GLY A 176 -13.95 11.88 -19.27
CA GLY A 176 -14.95 11.34 -20.18
C GLY A 176 -14.41 10.09 -20.85
N VAL A 177 -15.13 8.97 -20.75
CA VAL A 177 -14.74 7.68 -21.36
C VAL A 177 -15.50 7.44 -22.66
N ALA A 178 -14.88 6.75 -23.60
CA ALA A 178 -15.50 6.42 -24.88
C ALA A 178 -16.59 5.35 -24.70
N LYS A 179 -17.74 5.59 -25.32
CA LYS A 179 -18.80 4.61 -25.51
C LYS A 179 -18.91 4.24 -26.99
N GLY A 180 -18.42 3.06 -27.35
CA GLY A 180 -18.53 2.45 -28.68
C GLY A 180 -17.32 2.66 -29.60
N GLY A 181 -16.98 1.63 -30.40
CA GLY A 181 -15.80 1.54 -31.28
C GLY A 181 -15.04 0.22 -31.00
N PRO A 182 -14.63 -0.58 -32.01
CA PRO A 182 -14.61 -2.05 -31.91
C PRO A 182 -13.68 -2.55 -30.82
N ALA A 183 -14.16 -3.58 -30.10
CA ALA A 183 -13.34 -4.42 -29.26
C ALA A 183 -12.12 -4.89 -30.05
N ALA A 184 -10.92 -4.77 -29.45
CA ALA A 184 -9.82 -5.61 -29.87
C ALA A 184 -10.32 -7.06 -29.87
N GLU A 185 -10.19 -7.75 -31.00
CA GLU A 185 -10.59 -9.13 -31.22
C GLU A 185 -10.25 -10.00 -30.01
N ALA A 186 -11.28 -10.40 -29.27
CA ALA A 186 -11.17 -11.39 -28.22
C ALA A 186 -12.36 -12.35 -28.35
N GLY A 187 -12.13 -13.39 -29.16
CA GLY A 187 -12.79 -14.68 -29.06
C GLY A 187 -14.15 -14.81 -29.72
N ASP A 188 -14.16 -15.32 -30.97
CA ASP A 188 -15.25 -16.21 -31.38
C ASP A 188 -14.78 -17.24 -32.44
N ALA A 189 -15.38 -18.42 -32.35
CA ALA A 189 -15.37 -19.58 -33.26
C ALA A 189 -14.09 -20.45 -33.35
N ILE A 190 -13.96 -21.58 -32.63
CA ILE A 190 -14.69 -22.88 -32.76
C ILE A 190 -14.08 -23.79 -33.86
N ASP A 191 -13.70 -25.00 -33.41
CA ASP A 191 -13.54 -26.27 -34.14
C ASP A 191 -13.08 -26.27 -35.60
N LYS A 192 -11.89 -26.83 -35.83
CA LYS A 192 -11.63 -27.66 -37.01
C LYS A 192 -11.01 -28.98 -36.59
N ASN A 193 -11.88 -29.86 -36.10
CA ASN A 193 -11.72 -31.29 -36.35
C ASN A 193 -12.11 -31.53 -37.82
N ALA A 194 -11.12 -31.67 -38.70
CA ALA A 194 -11.24 -32.21 -40.05
C ALA A 194 -9.90 -32.82 -40.46
#